data_AF-A0A2I1XBA8-F1
#
_entry.id   AF-A0A2I1XBA8-F1
#
_cell.length_a   1.000
_cell.length_b   1.000
_cell.length_c   1.000
_cell.angle_alpha   90.00
_cell.angle_beta   90.00
_cell.angle_gamma   90.00
#
_symmetry.space_group_name_H-M   'P 1'
#
loop_
_entity.id
_entity.type
_entity.pdbx_description
1 polymer ?
#
loop_
_entity_poly.entity_id
_entity_poly.type
_entity_poly.pdbx_seq_one_letter_code
_entity_poly.pdbx_strand_id
1 'polypeptide(L)' 'MSPETREQVSDLLLWSDEESHRILQKTAAEFEVNVDALADLVAWEREELESIRRRQMNATFDEIFDNKEYWSR' A
#
# COMPACT_ATOMS: atom_id res chain seq x y z
N MET A 1 -0.98 -3.28 16.40
CA MET A 1 -1.53 -3.36 15.03
C MET A 1 -2.15 -4.72 14.77
N SER A 2 -3.04 -4.84 13.78
CA SER A 2 -3.62 -6.13 13.36
C SER A 2 -2.58 -7.04 12.67
N PRO A 3 -2.78 -8.37 12.61
CA PRO A 3 -1.90 -9.27 11.87
C PRO A 3 -1.79 -8.94 10.37
N GLU A 4 -2.90 -8.52 9.76
CA GLU A 4 -2.99 -8.12 8.35
C GLU A 4 -2.21 -6.83 8.09
N THR A 5 -2.36 -5.83 8.97
CA THR A 5 -1.56 -4.60 8.93
C THR A 5 -0.07 -4.93 9.01
N ARG A 6 0.32 -5.85 9.91
CA ARG A 6 1.72 -6.24 10.07
C ARG A 6 2.27 -6.85 8.78
N GLU A 7 1.53 -7.72 8.12
CA GLU A 7 1.95 -8.28 6.83
C GLU A 7 2.19 -7.17 5.80
N GLN A 8 1.28 -6.20 5.73
CA GLN A 8 1.34 -5.07 4.80
C GLN A 8 2.44 -4.04 5.05
N VAL A 9 3.01 -3.96 6.26
CA VAL A 9 4.03 -2.93 6.58
C VAL A 9 5.38 -3.51 6.99
N SER A 10 5.47 -4.81 7.22
CA SER A 10 6.69 -5.46 7.74
C SER A 10 7.90 -5.40 6.81
N ASP A 11 7.70 -5.20 5.51
CA ASP A 11 8.75 -4.99 4.52
C ASP A 11 9.26 -3.55 4.46
N LEU A 12 8.53 -2.60 5.05
CA LEU A 12 8.91 -1.18 5.04
C LEU A 12 10.00 -0.92 6.06
N LEU A 13 11.01 -0.13 5.68
CA LEU A 13 12.17 0.20 6.52
C LEU A 13 11.77 0.66 7.94
N LEU A 14 10.72 1.47 8.04
CA LEU A 14 10.19 2.00 9.31
C LEU A 14 9.70 0.92 10.30
N TRP A 15 9.41 -0.30 9.83
CA TRP A 15 8.98 -1.43 10.65
C TRP A 15 9.91 -2.65 10.55
N SER A 16 10.75 -2.75 9.50
CA SER A 16 11.67 -3.86 9.29
C SER A 16 13.04 -3.65 9.95
N ASP A 17 13.46 -2.40 10.13
CA ASP A 17 14.76 -2.01 10.69
C ASP A 17 14.59 -1.43 12.10
N GLU A 18 15.42 -1.89 13.04
CA GLU A 18 15.28 -1.56 14.47
C GLU A 18 15.57 -0.08 14.75
N GLU A 19 16.59 0.50 14.10
CA GLU A 19 16.96 1.91 14.29
C GLU A 19 15.86 2.83 13.73
N SER A 20 15.39 2.54 12.51
CA SER A 20 14.30 3.25 11.86
C SER A 20 13.00 3.16 12.67
N HIS A 21 12.69 1.98 13.20
CA HIS A 21 11.51 1.79 14.05
C HIS A 21 11.61 2.59 15.37
N ARG A 22 12.80 2.66 15.96
CA ARG A 22 13.04 3.47 17.15
C ARG A 22 12.85 4.96 16.88
N ILE A 23 13.30 5.45 15.72
CA ILE A 23 13.06 6.84 15.30
C ILE A 23 11.56 7.10 15.12
N LEU A 24 10.85 6.20 14.45
CA LEU A 24 9.39 6.29 14.28
C LEU A 24 8.68 6.39 15.64
N GLN A 25 9.01 5.52 16.59
CA GLN A 25 8.41 5.53 17.92
C GLN A 25 8.69 6.83 18.67
N LYS A 26 9.94 7.33 18.62
CA LYS A 26 10.32 8.57 19.28
C LYS A 26 9.56 9.77 18.71
N THR A 27 9.50 9.88 17.39
CA THR A 27 8.80 10.96 16.70
C THR A 27 7.29 10.86 16.96
N ALA A 28 6.70 9.67 16.84
CA ALA A 28 5.28 9.49 17.11
C ALA A 28 4.91 9.86 18.56
N ALA A 29 5.77 9.51 19.53
CA ALA A 29 5.57 9.92 20.92
C ALA A 29 5.66 11.44 21.12
N GLU A 30 6.56 12.14 20.44
CA GLU A 30 6.69 13.61 20.48
C GLU A 30 5.41 14.31 20.02
N PHE A 31 4.72 13.73 19.03
CA PHE A 31 3.48 14.27 18.48
C PHE A 31 2.21 13.61 19.06
N GLU A 32 2.33 12.80 20.10
CA GLU A 32 1.21 12.04 20.72
C GLU A 32 0.45 11.15 19.72
N VAL A 33 1.14 10.67 18.68
CA VAL A 33 0.58 9.79 17.65
C VAL A 33 0.83 8.33 18.01
N ASN A 34 -0.19 7.50 17.84
CA ASN A 34 -0.06 6.05 18.00
C ASN A 34 0.60 5.43 16.75
N VAL A 35 1.73 4.75 16.93
CA VAL A 35 2.47 4.07 15.85
C VAL A 35 1.65 2.98 15.14
N ASP A 36 0.78 2.28 15.87
CA ASP A 36 -0.12 1.29 15.27
C ASP A 36 -1.16 1.94 14.36
N ALA A 37 -1.65 3.14 14.70
CA ALA A 37 -2.58 3.87 13.85
C ALA A 37 -1.89 4.33 12.55
N LEU A 38 -0.61 4.71 12.62
CA LEU A 38 0.20 4.99 11.42
C LEU A 38 0.38 3.73 10.56
N ALA A 39 0.62 2.58 11.19
CA ALA A 39 0.72 1.32 10.46
C ALA A 39 -0.58 0.97 9.73
N ASP A 40 -1.73 1.13 10.41
CA ASP A 40 -3.04 0.86 9.81
C ASP A 40 -3.33 1.80 8.62
N LEU A 41 -2.96 3.09 8.73
CA LEU A 41 -3.10 4.06 7.62
C LEU A 41 -2.22 3.68 6.42
N VAL A 42 -0.97 3.31 6.66
CA VAL A 42 -0.05 2.90 5.58
C VAL A 42 -0.53 1.62 4.89
N ALA A 43 -1.04 0.65 5.66
CA ALA A 43 -1.63 -0.56 5.11
C ALA A 43 -2.84 -0.24 4.20
N TRP A 44 -3.72 0.66 4.64
CA TRP A 44 -4.86 1.12 3.84
C TRP A 44 -4.41 1.83 2.54
N GLU A 45 -3.41 2.73 2.61
CA GLU A 45 -2.91 3.41 1.41
C GLU A 45 -2.33 2.43 0.38
N ARG A 46 -1.61 1.40 0.83
CA ARG A 46 -1.08 0.35 -0.06
C ARG A 46 -2.20 -0.44 -0.74
N GLU A 47 -3.25 -0.79 -0.01
CA GLU A 47 -4.40 -1.48 -0.58
C GLU A 47 -5.11 -0.64 -1.65
N GLU A 48 -5.29 0.66 -1.39
CA GLU A 48 -5.89 1.60 -2.35
C GLU A 48 -5.03 1.78 -3.60
N LEU A 49 -3.70 1.89 -3.47
CA LEU A 49 -2.79 1.96 -4.61
C LEU A 49 -2.87 0.71 -5.49
N GLU A 50 -2.90 -0.47 -4.88
CA GLU A 50 -3.08 -1.73 -5.60
C GLU A 50 -4.47 -1.82 -6.27
N SER A 51 -5.51 -1.31 -5.61
CA SER A 51 -6.86 -1.21 -6.19
C SER A 51 -6.88 -0.31 -7.43
N ILE A 52 -6.24 0.87 -7.37
CA ILE A 52 -6.10 1.78 -8.51
C ILE A 52 -5.32 1.12 -9.65
N ARG A 53 -4.21 0.45 -9.33
CA ARG A 53 -3.40 -0.28 -10.32
C ARG A 53 -4.21 -1.36 -11.03
N ARG A 54 -5.00 -2.15 -10.30
CA ARG A 54 -5.90 -3.16 -10.88
C ARG A 54 -6.94 -2.53 -11.82
N ARG A 55 -7.54 -1.40 -11.42
CA ARG A 55 -8.51 -0.68 -12.27
C ARG A 55 -7.87 -0.19 -13.58
N GLN A 56 -6.66 0.37 -13.52
CA GLN A 56 -5.94 0.81 -14.71
C GLN A 56 -5.60 -0.36 -15.63
N MET A 57 -5.13 -1.48 -15.07
CA MET A 57 -4.84 -2.69 -15.85
C MET A 57 -6.09 -3.19 -16.58
N ASN A 58 -7.24 -3.26 -15.91
CA ASN A 58 -8.50 -3.66 -16.54
C ASN A 58 -8.88 -2.73 -17.69
N ALA A 59 -8.75 -1.42 -17.50
CA ALA A 59 -9.00 -0.45 -18.58
C ALA A 59 -8.08 -0.69 -19.79
N THR A 60 -6.80 -1.00 -19.57
CA THR A 60 -5.88 -1.38 -20.66
C THR A 60 -6.31 -2.67 -21.35
N PHE A 61 -6.79 -3.68 -20.61
CA PHE A 61 -7.32 -4.91 -21.22
C PHE A 61 -8.57 -4.63 -22.05
N ASP A 62 -9.51 -3.84 -21.53
CA ASP A 62 -10.73 -3.45 -22.25
C ASP A 62 -10.38 -2.73 -23.55
N GLU A 63 -9.44 -1.79 -23.53
CA GLU A 63 -8.94 -1.11 -24.74
C GLU A 63 -8.32 -2.08 -25.76
N ILE A 64 -7.56 -3.08 -25.30
CA ILE A 64 -6.97 -4.11 -26.17
C ILE A 64 -8.06 -5.00 -26.79
N PHE A 65 -9.07 -5.39 -26.03
CA PHE A 65 -10.15 -6.27 -26.51
C PHE A 65 -11.15 -5.55 -27.41
N ASP A 66 -11.40 -4.26 -27.18
CA ASP A 66 -12.27 -3.43 -28.02
C ASP A 66 -11.58 -2.97 -29.32
N ASN A 67 -10.27 -3.19 -29.47
CA ASN A 67 -9.54 -2.84 -30.68
C ASN A 67 -9.88 -3.77 -31.86
N LYS A 68 -10.71 -3.27 -32.78
CA LYS A 68 -11.19 -3.98 -33.99
C LYS A 68 -10.10 -4.28 -35.02
N GLU A 69 -8.95 -3.59 -34.96
CA GLU A 69 -7.80 -3.89 -35.82
C GLU A 69 -7.11 -5.19 -35.38
N TYR A 70 -7.03 -5.43 -34.07
CA TYR A 70 -6.46 -6.65 -33.50
C TYR A 70 -7.42 -7.83 -33.63
N TRP A 71 -8.71 -7.58 -33.44
CA TRP A 71 -9.76 -8.58 -33.49
C TRP A 71 -10.68 -8.27 -34.68
N SER A 72 -10.19 -8.56 -35.89
CA SER A 72 -11.04 -8.61 -37.08
C SER A 72 -11.93 -9.85 -37.00
N ARG A 73 -13.23 -9.67 -37.19
CA ARG A 73 -14.22 -10.76 -37.31
C ARG A 73 -13.96 -11.62 -38.53
#